data_AF-Q1NDL3-F1
#
_entry.id   AF-Q1NDL3-F1
#
_cell.length_a   1.000
_cell.length_b   1.000
_cell.length_c   1.000
_cell.angle_alpha   90.00
_cell.angle_beta   90.00
_cell.angle_gamma   90.00
#
_symmetry.space_group_name_H-M   'P 1'
#
loop_
_entity.id
_entity.type
_entity.pdbx_description
1 polymer ?
#
loop_
_entity_poly.entity_id
_entity_poly.type
_entity_poly.pdbx_seq_one_letter_code
_entity_poly.pdbx_strand_id
1 'polypeptide(L)'
;MADTFTQTRAGGARPHDAIDIMAARGRPVVAAADGRVEKLFWSGEGGRTLYQRSTDGKRIYYYAHLDSYALGLGEGQALQRGQPIGTVGSTGNADESAPHLHFAIHLVRPDEPWYGGHPINPYPLLVGS
;
A
#
# COMPACT_ATOMS: atom_id res chain seq x y z
N MET A 1 -1.65 -19.79 -7.86
CA MET A 1 -1.53 -18.33 -7.67
C MET A 1 -1.03 -17.80 -8.99
N ALA A 2 -1.83 -16.98 -9.69
CA ALA A 2 -1.46 -16.48 -11.01
C ALA A 2 -0.56 -15.25 -10.82
N ASP A 3 0.64 -15.35 -11.37
CA ASP A 3 1.60 -14.27 -11.46
C ASP A 3 1.19 -13.32 -12.59
N THR A 4 0.71 -12.13 -12.25
CA THR A 4 0.41 -11.04 -13.20
C THR A 4 1.55 -10.03 -13.31
N PHE A 5 2.70 -10.26 -12.64
CA PHE A 5 3.87 -9.38 -12.65
C PHE A 5 4.43 -9.15 -14.06
N THR A 6 4.19 -10.08 -14.98
CA THR A 6 4.73 -10.03 -16.35
C THR A 6 3.71 -9.73 -17.44
N GLN A 7 2.49 -9.24 -17.16
CA GLN A 7 1.67 -8.67 -18.24
C GLN A 7 2.15 -7.25 -18.61
N THR A 8 3.31 -7.26 -19.26
CA THR A 8 3.82 -6.21 -20.14
C THR A 8 2.71 -5.84 -21.13
N ARG A 9 2.07 -4.68 -20.96
CA ARG A 9 1.43 -4.02 -22.09
C ARG A 9 2.50 -3.23 -22.84
N ALA A 10 2.60 -3.58 -24.13
CA ALA A 10 3.50 -3.04 -25.14
C ALA A 10 3.70 -1.53 -25.00
N GLY A 11 4.95 -1.08 -24.88
CA GLY A 11 5.21 0.36 -24.95
C GLY A 11 6.52 0.89 -24.38
N GLY A 12 7.33 0.07 -23.70
CA GLY A 12 8.74 0.38 -23.45
C GLY A 12 9.02 1.80 -22.94
N ALA A 13 8.48 2.17 -21.79
CA ALA A 13 8.99 3.21 -20.90
C ALA A 13 8.07 3.30 -19.68
N ARG A 14 8.65 3.22 -18.48
CA ARG A 14 8.04 3.44 -17.14
C ARG A 14 7.51 2.16 -16.46
N PRO A 15 8.18 1.64 -15.43
CA PRO A 15 7.63 0.58 -14.60
C PRO A 15 6.42 1.10 -13.79
N HIS A 16 5.42 0.23 -13.65
CA HIS A 16 4.15 0.46 -12.96
C HIS A 16 4.34 0.03 -11.50
N ASP A 17 4.50 0.98 -10.57
CA ASP A 17 5.14 0.77 -9.25
C ASP A 17 4.17 0.37 -8.12
N ALA A 18 3.26 -0.56 -8.39
CA ALA A 18 2.37 -1.14 -7.39
C ALA A 18 2.14 -2.63 -7.67
N ILE A 19 1.84 -3.40 -6.61
CA ILE A 19 1.42 -4.79 -6.72
C ILE A 19 -0.02 -4.96 -6.23
N ASP A 20 -0.79 -5.74 -6.98
CA ASP A 20 -2.13 -6.15 -6.58
C ASP A 20 -2.07 -7.56 -5.99
N ILE A 21 -2.34 -7.66 -4.70
CA ILE A 21 -2.29 -8.91 -3.95
C ILE A 21 -3.72 -9.43 -3.84
N MET A 22 -4.06 -10.38 -4.71
CA MET A 22 -5.37 -11.04 -4.71
C MET A 22 -5.59 -11.79 -3.39
N ALA A 23 -6.68 -11.48 -2.70
CA ALA A 23 -7.07 -12.11 -1.46
C ALA A 23 -8.57 -11.92 -1.22
N ALA A 24 -9.21 -12.88 -0.55
CA ALA A 24 -10.63 -12.76 -0.22
C ALA A 24 -10.91 -11.49 0.61
N ARG A 25 -12.07 -10.87 0.39
CA ARG A 25 -12.56 -9.76 1.22
C ARG A 25 -12.52 -10.14 2.70
N GLY A 26 -12.12 -9.21 3.56
CA GLY A 26 -12.00 -9.42 5.00
C GLY A 26 -10.67 -10.04 5.44
N ARG A 27 -9.80 -10.47 4.51
CA ARG A 27 -8.47 -11.01 4.87
C ARG A 27 -7.64 -9.90 5.56
N PRO A 28 -6.94 -10.20 6.67
CA PRO A 28 -6.15 -9.18 7.36
C PRO A 28 -5.04 -8.59 6.48
N VAL A 29 -4.92 -7.25 6.52
CA VAL A 29 -3.79 -6.49 5.99
C VAL A 29 -2.95 -6.03 7.16
N VAL A 30 -1.63 -6.19 7.06
CA VAL A 30 -0.67 -5.88 8.11
C VAL A 30 0.35 -4.84 7.67
N ALA A 31 0.90 -4.08 8.63
CA ALA A 31 1.96 -3.11 8.37
C ALA A 31 3.21 -3.80 7.81
N ALA A 32 3.73 -3.30 6.68
CA ALA A 32 4.88 -3.86 5.98
C ALA A 32 6.22 -3.63 6.74
N ALA A 33 6.27 -2.59 7.56
CA ALA A 33 7.46 -2.18 8.32
C ALA A 33 7.07 -1.54 9.65
N ASP A 34 8.07 -1.18 10.46
CA ASP A 34 7.87 -0.27 11.58
C ASP A 34 7.67 1.17 11.08
N GLY A 35 6.94 1.97 11.84
CA GLY A 35 6.74 3.37 11.52
C GLY A 35 5.53 3.97 12.21
N ARG A 36 4.74 4.74 11.48
CA ARG A 36 3.48 5.31 11.97
C ARG A 36 2.41 5.34 10.90
N VAL A 37 1.15 5.40 11.33
CA VAL A 37 0.04 5.82 10.47
C VAL A 37 0.26 7.29 10.12
N GLU A 38 0.58 7.55 8.86
CA GLU A 38 0.75 8.90 8.35
C GLU A 38 -0.59 9.53 8.00
N LYS A 39 -1.45 8.77 7.33
CA LYS A 39 -2.77 9.24 6.89
C LYS A 39 -3.73 8.06 6.75
N LEU A 40 -4.96 8.27 7.21
CA LEU A 40 -6.12 7.45 6.86
C LEU A 40 -6.97 8.29 5.91
N PHE A 41 -7.22 7.80 4.71
CA PHE A 41 -7.82 8.64 3.68
C PHE A 41 -8.82 7.88 2.82
N TRP A 42 -9.87 8.57 2.39
CA TRP A 42 -10.78 8.06 1.38
C TRP A 42 -10.51 8.78 0.07
N SER A 43 -9.96 8.08 -0.92
CA SER A 43 -9.74 8.59 -2.27
C SER A 43 -10.78 8.02 -3.24
N GLY A 44 -11.02 8.72 -4.36
CA GLY A 44 -11.97 8.25 -5.37
C GLY A 44 -11.56 6.90 -5.97
N GLU A 45 -10.32 6.79 -6.44
CA GLU A 45 -9.81 5.56 -7.08
C GLU A 45 -9.35 4.52 -6.05
N GLY A 46 -8.54 4.90 -5.06
CA GLY A 46 -8.03 3.97 -4.06
C GLY A 46 -9.05 3.55 -2.99
N GLY A 47 -10.21 4.21 -2.93
CA GLY A 47 -11.23 3.96 -1.92
C GLY A 47 -10.70 4.25 -0.52
N ARG A 48 -10.86 3.31 0.40
CA ARG A 48 -10.27 3.40 1.73
C ARG A 48 -8.78 3.06 1.65
N THR A 49 -7.97 4.03 2.05
CA THR A 49 -6.52 3.97 1.92
C THR A 49 -5.80 4.25 3.23
N LEU A 50 -4.67 3.60 3.41
CA LEU A 50 -3.75 3.86 4.51
C LEU A 50 -2.38 4.24 3.96
N TYR A 51 -1.82 5.29 4.52
CA TYR A 51 -0.44 5.71 4.28
C TYR A 51 0.33 5.47 5.57
N GLN A 52 1.39 4.69 5.49
CA GLN A 52 2.31 4.44 6.58
C GLN A 52 3.65 5.10 6.26
N ARG A 53 4.15 5.95 7.17
CA ARG A 53 5.51 6.48 7.09
C ARG A 53 6.47 5.56 7.83
N SER A 54 7.58 5.19 7.19
CA SER A 54 8.67 4.47 7.86
C SER A 54 9.28 5.28 9.01
N THR A 55 9.90 4.59 9.98
CA THR A 55 10.57 5.23 11.12
C THR A 55 11.64 6.24 10.71
N ASP A 56 12.37 6.00 9.62
CA ASP A 56 13.38 6.91 9.08
C ASP A 56 12.80 8.09 8.28
N GLY A 57 11.49 8.12 8.07
CA GLY A 57 10.79 9.15 7.31
C GLY A 57 10.98 9.07 5.79
N LYS A 58 11.74 8.09 5.28
CA LYS A 58 12.18 8.04 3.87
C LYS A 58 11.26 7.25 2.95
N ARG A 59 10.25 6.57 3.51
CA ARG A 59 9.30 5.75 2.74
C ARG A 59 7.86 5.99 3.18
N ILE A 60 6.97 5.98 2.20
CA ILE A 60 5.53 5.84 2.39
C ILE A 60 5.09 4.48 1.82
N TYR A 61 4.50 3.65 2.67
CA TYR A 61 3.78 2.45 2.26
C TYR A 61 2.31 2.81 2.07
N TYR A 62 1.79 2.53 0.89
CA TYR A 62 0.42 2.82 0.50
C TYR A 62 -0.36 1.52 0.40
N TYR A 63 -1.51 1.47 1.06
CA TYR A 63 -2.45 0.36 1.05
C TYR A 63 -3.80 0.89 0.56
N ALA A 64 -4.33 0.33 -0.51
CA ALA A 64 -5.60 0.74 -1.12
C ALA A 64 -6.65 -0.38 -1.12
N HIS A 65 -7.87 0.01 -1.47
CA HIS A 65 -9.04 -0.86 -1.60
C HIS A 65 -9.47 -1.57 -0.32
N LEU A 66 -9.11 -1.04 0.85
CA LEU A 66 -9.37 -1.68 2.14
C LEU A 66 -10.88 -1.74 2.45
N ASP A 67 -11.36 -2.86 3.00
CA ASP A 67 -12.76 -2.99 3.44
C ASP A 67 -13.01 -2.35 4.81
N SER A 68 -11.99 -2.32 5.67
CA SER A 68 -12.02 -1.63 6.96
C SER A 68 -10.61 -1.29 7.46
N TYR A 69 -10.52 -0.37 8.42
CA TYR A 69 -9.33 -0.20 9.25
C TYR A 69 -9.38 -1.15 10.45
N ALA A 70 -8.22 -1.44 11.04
CA ALA A 70 -8.16 -2.13 12.33
C ALA A 70 -8.80 -1.27 13.44
N LEU A 71 -9.39 -1.93 14.45
CA LEU A 71 -10.03 -1.23 15.56
C LEU A 71 -9.01 -0.40 16.35
N GLY A 72 -9.36 0.86 16.63
CA GLY A 72 -8.50 1.78 17.38
C GLY A 72 -7.35 2.37 16.56
N LEU A 73 -7.27 2.08 15.26
CA LEU A 73 -6.25 2.66 14.38
C LEU A 73 -6.48 4.15 14.18
N GLY A 74 -5.44 4.97 14.41
CA GLY A 74 -5.52 6.43 14.25
C GLY A 74 -4.28 7.04 13.61
N GLU A 75 -4.43 8.21 13.00
CA GLU A 75 -3.30 8.98 12.46
C GLU A 75 -2.29 9.34 13.57
N GLY A 76 -1.00 9.25 13.26
CA GLY A 76 0.09 9.44 14.21
C GLY A 76 0.43 8.20 15.07
N GLN A 77 -0.43 7.17 15.07
CA GLN A 77 -0.17 5.95 15.84
C GLN A 77 1.08 5.22 15.35
N ALA A 78 1.94 4.82 16.28
CA ALA A 78 3.08 3.97 15.98
C ALA A 78 2.63 2.58 15.52
N LEU A 79 3.29 2.06 14.48
CA LEU A 79 3.06 0.74 13.92
C LEU A 79 4.30 -0.12 14.06
N GLN A 80 4.09 -1.38 14.41
CA GLN A 80 5.10 -2.44 14.30
C GLN A 80 4.88 -3.24 13.03
N ARG A 81 5.95 -3.71 12.41
CA ARG A 81 5.87 -4.65 11.28
C ARG A 81 5.01 -5.85 11.66
N GLY A 82 4.05 -6.20 10.80
CA GLY A 82 3.12 -7.31 11.02
C GLY A 82 1.89 -6.94 11.85
N GLN A 83 1.80 -5.72 12.39
CA GLN A 83 0.62 -5.25 13.10
C GLN A 83 -0.58 -5.17 12.14
N PRO A 84 -1.76 -5.69 12.51
CA PRO A 84 -2.98 -5.52 11.72
C PRO A 84 -3.35 -4.04 11.56
N ILE A 85 -3.63 -3.63 10.33
CA ILE A 85 -4.00 -2.25 9.97
C ILE A 85 -5.35 -2.16 9.26
N GLY A 86 -5.88 -3.27 8.78
CA GLY A 86 -7.16 -3.29 8.11
C GLY A 86 -7.46 -4.64 7.49
N THR A 87 -8.38 -4.64 6.53
CA THR A 87 -8.80 -5.83 5.80
C THR A 87 -8.87 -5.57 4.30
N VAL A 88 -8.63 -6.61 3.50
CA VAL A 88 -8.75 -6.59 2.05
C VAL A 88 -10.21 -6.32 1.66
N GLY A 89 -10.43 -5.47 0.66
CA GLY A 89 -11.74 -5.12 0.16
C GLY A 89 -11.79 -4.90 -1.34
N SER A 90 -12.79 -4.13 -1.75
CA SER A 90 -13.01 -3.68 -3.13
C SER A 90 -13.45 -2.21 -3.18
N THR A 91 -13.08 -1.39 -2.19
CA THR A 91 -13.50 0.02 -2.18
C THR A 91 -12.76 0.84 -3.23
N GLY A 92 -13.36 1.94 -3.69
CA GLY A 92 -12.77 2.78 -4.73
C GLY A 92 -13.19 2.26 -6.10
N ASN A 93 -12.24 2.10 -7.01
CA ASN A 93 -12.49 1.55 -8.35
C ASN A 93 -12.18 0.05 -8.49
N ALA A 94 -11.83 -0.64 -7.40
CA ALA A 94 -11.59 -2.08 -7.42
C ALA A 94 -12.88 -2.86 -7.70
N ASP A 95 -12.76 -3.93 -8.50
CA ASP A 95 -13.87 -4.80 -8.85
C ASP A 95 -14.37 -5.59 -7.62
N GLU A 96 -15.69 -5.57 -7.37
CA GLU A 96 -16.29 -6.32 -6.25
C GLU A 96 -16.13 -7.84 -6.37
N SER A 97 -16.04 -8.35 -7.60
CA SER A 97 -15.82 -9.78 -7.90
C SER A 97 -14.36 -10.22 -7.76
N ALA A 98 -13.43 -9.25 -7.69
CA ALA A 98 -11.99 -9.50 -7.57
C ALA A 98 -11.34 -8.68 -6.44
N PRO A 99 -11.71 -8.94 -5.15
CA PRO A 99 -11.08 -8.25 -4.02
C PRO A 99 -9.56 -8.46 -4.00
N HIS A 100 -8.85 -7.38 -3.71
CA HIS A 100 -7.39 -7.37 -3.66
C HIS A 100 -6.87 -6.21 -2.81
N LEU A 101 -5.62 -6.32 -2.38
CA LEU A 101 -4.88 -5.21 -1.81
C LEU A 101 -4.02 -4.60 -2.91
N HIS A 102 -4.22 -3.31 -3.20
CA HIS A 102 -3.26 -2.54 -3.98
C HIS A 102 -2.19 -1.98 -3.04
N PHE A 103 -0.94 -2.34 -3.26
CA PHE A 103 0.18 -1.97 -2.41
C PHE A 103 1.30 -1.30 -3.19
N ALA A 104 1.76 -0.14 -2.71
CA ALA A 104 2.86 0.61 -3.31
C ALA A 104 3.81 1.16 -2.25
N ILE A 105 5.05 1.43 -2.66
CA ILE A 105 6.06 2.09 -1.83
C ILE A 105 6.51 3.34 -2.56
N HIS A 106 6.56 4.46 -1.86
CA HIS A 106 7.04 5.74 -2.38
C HIS A 106 8.29 6.17 -1.60
N LEU A 107 9.30 6.67 -2.29
CA LEU A 107 10.38 7.41 -1.65
C LEU A 107 9.93 8.84 -1.43
N VAL A 108 10.29 9.33 -0.25
CA VAL A 108 9.91 10.64 0.26
C VAL A 108 11.09 11.18 1.04
N ARG A 109 11.21 12.50 1.11
CA ARG A 109 12.05 13.12 2.14
C ARG A 109 11.31 13.12 3.48
N PRO A 110 12.02 13.15 4.63
CA PRO A 110 11.37 13.15 5.95
C PRO A 110 10.39 14.32 6.16
N ASP A 111 10.63 15.45 5.52
CA ASP A 111 9.82 16.68 5.56
C ASP A 111 8.74 16.75 4.46
N GLU A 112 8.74 15.79 3.54
CA GLU A 112 7.84 15.77 2.39
C GLU A 112 6.45 15.22 2.78
N PRO A 113 5.36 15.91 2.36
CA PRO A 113 4.01 15.44 2.66
C PRO A 113 3.76 14.05 2.06
N TRP A 114 2.82 13.33 2.65
CA TRP A 114 2.47 11.96 2.24
C TRP A 114 1.95 11.86 0.79
N TYR A 115 1.41 12.95 0.25
CA TYR A 115 0.97 13.07 -1.15
C TYR A 115 2.07 13.58 -2.11
N GLY A 116 3.25 13.92 -1.59
CA GLY A 116 4.36 14.47 -2.39
C GLY A 116 5.33 13.44 -2.95
N GLY A 117 5.33 12.21 -2.43
CA GLY A 117 6.35 11.20 -2.73
C GLY A 117 6.40 10.72 -4.17
N HIS A 118 7.61 10.38 -4.62
CA HIS A 118 7.83 9.70 -5.90
C HIS A 118 7.69 8.18 -5.70
N PRO A 119 6.83 7.47 -6.45
CA PRO A 119 6.71 6.02 -6.36
C PRO A 119 8.05 5.34 -6.69
N ILE A 120 8.36 4.23 -6.01
CA ILE A 120 9.56 3.42 -6.28
C ILE A 120 9.26 1.94 -6.45
N ASN A 121 10.02 1.32 -7.37
CA ASN A 121 10.03 -0.11 -7.59
C ASN A 121 10.58 -0.85 -6.35
N PRO A 122 9.82 -1.76 -5.70
CA PRO A 122 10.26 -2.50 -4.51
C PRO A 122 11.17 -3.71 -4.83
N TYR A 123 11.27 -4.12 -6.10
CA TYR A 123 12.03 -5.31 -6.52
C TYR A 123 13.54 -5.28 -6.21
N PRO A 124 14.26 -4.13 -6.27
CA PRO A 124 15.67 -4.07 -5.89
C PRO A 124 15.94 -4.29 -4.40
N LEU A 125 14.91 -4.24 -3.54
CA LEU A 125 15.05 -4.43 -2.09
C LEU A 125 14.85 -5.89 -1.63
N LEU A 126 14.43 -6.78 -2.54
CA LEU A 126 14.20 -8.21 -2.26
C LEU A 126 15.28 -9.14 -2.88
N VAL A 127 16.12 -8.60 -3.76
CA VAL A 127 17.33 -9.25 -4.29
C VAL A 127 18.53 -8.48 -3.76
N GLY A 128 18.75 -8.55 -2.45
CA GLY A 128 19.99 -8.06 -1.85
C GLY A 128 21.11 -9.05 -2.08
N SER A 129 22.25 -8.60 -2.62
CA SER A 129 23.63 -8.76 -2.10
C SER A 129 24.64 -8.25 -3.11
#